data_AF-A0AAD7HG95-F1
#
_entry.id   AF-A0AAD7HG95-F1
#
_cell.length_a   1.000
_cell.length_b   1.000
_cell.length_c   1.000
_cell.angle_alpha   90.00
_cell.angle_beta   90.00
_cell.angle_gamma   90.00
#
_symmetry.space_group_name_H-M   'P 1'
#
loop_
_entity.id
_entity.type
_entity.pdbx_description
1 polymer ?
#
loop_
_entity_poly.entity_id
_entity_poly.type
_entity_poly.pdbx_seq_one_letter_code
_entity_poly.pdbx_strand_id
1 'polypeptide(L)' 'FELIYRQLHRLRSFIGQEVPFVACTTTCATSTFNIIWNSLGFGHQPFWGLDAGSDRANL' A
#
# COMPACT_ATOMS: atom_id res chain seq x y z
N PHE A 1 -5.58 -7.27 12.39
CA PHE A 1 -4.34 -6.66 11.89
C PHE A 1 -3.18 -7.23 12.68
N GLU A 2 -2.26 -7.92 12.01
CA GLU A 2 -1.11 -8.55 12.67
C GLU A 2 -0.08 -7.49 13.10
N LEU A 3 0.53 -7.66 14.28
CA LEU A 3 1.47 -6.68 14.85
C LEU A 3 2.72 -6.49 13.99
N ILE A 4 3.12 -7.51 13.22
CA ILE A 4 4.31 -7.46 12.37
C ILE A 4 4.19 -6.40 11.26
N TYR A 5 2.98 -6.18 10.71
CA TYR A 5 2.75 -5.16 9.67
C TYR A 5 3.03 -3.74 10.16
N ARG A 6 2.92 -3.49 11.47
CA ARG A 6 3.27 -2.19 12.04
C ARG A 6 4.74 -1.86 11.86
N GLN A 7 5.61 -2.85 11.66
CA GLN A 7 7.05 -2.63 11.49
C GLN A 7 7.44 -2.21 10.06
N LEU A 8 6.53 -2.32 9.09
CA LEU A 8 6.84 -2.02 7.68
C LEU A 8 7.24 -0.57 7.43
N HIS A 9 6.84 0.38 8.28
CA HIS A 9 7.30 1.78 8.19
C HIS A 9 8.83 1.90 8.26
N ARG A 10 9.51 0.95 8.91
CA ARG A 10 10.98 0.93 9.04
C ARG A 10 11.69 0.61 7.73
N LEU A 11 11.02 -0.03 6.77
CA LEU A 11 11.63 -0.39 5.48
C LEU A 11 12.21 0.83 4.76
N ARG A 12 11.50 1.97 4.81
CA ARG A 12 11.96 3.23 4.23
C ARG A 12 13.23 3.79 4.89
N SER A 13 13.45 3.51 6.17
CA SER A 13 14.71 3.87 6.84
C SER A 13 15.90 3.05 6.34
N PHE A 14 15.68 1.82 5.87
CA PHE A 14 16.76 0.94 5.41
C PHE A 14 17.12 1.13 3.93
N ILE A 15 16.11 1.36 3.08
CA ILE A 15 16.32 1.37 1.62
C ILE A 15 16.05 2.72 0.95
N GLY A 16 15.68 3.73 1.74
CA GLY A 16 15.36 5.06 1.24
C GLY A 16 14.08 5.13 0.42
N GLN A 17 13.95 6.22 -0.35
CA GLN A 17 12.80 6.48 -1.23
C GLN A 17 13.02 6.03 -2.68
N GLU A 18 14.25 5.70 -3.05
CA GLU A 18 14.61 5.35 -4.42
C GLU A 18 14.16 3.93 -4.80
N VAL A 19 14.12 3.02 -3.83
CA VAL A 19 13.66 1.65 -4.08
C VAL A 19 12.13 1.61 -4.05
N PRO A 20 11.47 1.19 -5.14
CA PRO A 20 10.02 1.11 -5.21
C PRO A 20 9.50 -0.11 -4.44
N PHE A 21 8.27 0.01 -3.92
CA PHE A 21 7.51 -1.09 -3.33
C PHE A 21 6.12 -1.17 -3.94
N VAL A 22 5.53 -2.35 -3.86
CA VAL A 22 4.14 -2.58 -4.22
C VAL A 22 3.45 -3.24 -3.04
N ALA A 23 2.30 -2.69 -2.64
CA ALA A 23 1.39 -3.32 -1.69
C ALA A 23 0.13 -3.74 -2.45
N CYS A 24 -0.20 -5.03 -2.41
CA CYS A 24 -1.38 -5.60 -3.07
C CYS A 24 -2.34 -6.14 -2.01
N THR A 25 -3.64 -5.88 -2.17
CA THR A 25 -4.70 -6.49 -1.38
C THR A 25 -5.92 -6.71 -2.27
N THR A 26 -6.71 -7.74 -1.97
CA THR A 26 -7.96 -8.04 -2.67
C THR A 26 -9.14 -7.24 -2.11
N THR A 27 -9.08 -6.87 -0.83
CA THR A 27 -10.09 -6.05 -0.16
C THR A 27 -9.42 -4.82 0.42
N CYS A 28 -9.82 -3.64 -0.06
CA CYS A 28 -9.25 -2.37 0.37
C CYS A 28 -10.35 -1.35 0.62
N ALA A 29 -10.77 -1.19 1.87
CA ALA A 29 -11.54 -0.02 2.25
C ALA A 29 -10.65 1.23 2.16
N THR A 30 -11.23 2.39 1.84
CA THR A 30 -10.49 3.66 1.77
C THR A 30 -9.73 3.97 3.05
N SER A 31 -10.29 3.64 4.22
CA SER A 31 -9.61 3.79 5.52
C SER A 31 -8.36 2.92 5.63
N THR A 32 -8.43 1.67 5.15
CA THR A 32 -7.28 0.75 5.09
C THR A 32 -6.23 1.23 4.09
N PHE A 33 -6.66 1.71 2.92
CA PHE A 33 -5.77 2.31 1.93
C PHE A 33 -4.95 3.45 2.54
N ASN A 34 -5.60 4.38 3.24
CA ASN A 34 -4.93 5.52 3.89
C ASN A 34 -3.90 5.06 4.93
N ILE A 35 -4.20 3.99 5.69
CA ILE A 35 -3.24 3.41 6.65
C ILE A 35 -2.01 2.87 5.92
N ILE A 36 -2.20 2.08 4.86
CA ILE A 36 -1.10 1.50 4.07
C ILE A 36 -0.26 2.62 3.44
N TRP A 37 -0.92 3.59 2.80
CA TRP A 37 -0.30 4.73 2.14
C TRP A 37 0.61 5.51 3.07
N ASN A 38 0.09 5.89 4.25
CA ASN A 38 0.84 6.66 5.23
C ASN A 38 1.94 5.82 5.88
N SER A 39 1.67 4.55 6.20
CA SER A 39 2.65 3.68 6.87
C SER A 39 3.86 3.35 5.99
N LEU A 40 3.66 3.21 4.68
CA LEU A 40 4.75 2.89 3.72
C LEU A 40 5.37 4.13 3.07
N GLY A 41 4.83 5.32 3.37
CA GLY A 41 5.35 6.59 2.87
C GLY A 41 5.22 6.76 1.36
N PHE A 42 4.15 6.25 0.74
CA PHE A 42 3.95 6.31 -0.71
C PHE A 42 3.79 7.74 -1.27
N GLY A 43 3.40 8.70 -0.43
CA GLY A 43 3.21 10.10 -0.85
C GLY A 43 4.46 10.87 -1.29
N HIS A 44 5.65 10.28 -1.21
CA HIS A 44 6.91 10.92 -1.63
C HIS A 44 7.23 10.71 -3.12
N GLN A 45 6.47 9.87 -3.82
CA GLN A 45 6.62 9.62 -5.26
C GLN A 45 5.30 9.86 -5.99
N PRO A 46 5.31 10.24 -7.28
CA PRO A 46 4.11 10.62 -8.04
C PRO A 46 3.16 9.45 -8.36
N PHE A 47 3.30 8.29 -7.72
CA PHE A 47 2.50 7.09 -7.98
C PHE A 47 1.13 7.17 -7.33
N TRP A 48 0.10 6.53 -7.89
CA TRP A 48 -1.28 6.52 -7.38
C TRP A 48 -1.76 5.11 -7.09
N GLY A 49 -2.55 4.93 -6.02
CA GLY A 49 -3.20 3.65 -5.74
C GLY A 49 -4.10 3.22 -6.89
N LEU A 50 -4.00 1.96 -7.32
CA LEU A 50 -4.83 1.38 -8.37
C LEU A 50 -5.91 0.50 -7.74
N ASP A 51 -7.17 0.75 -8.07
CA ASP A 51 -8.29 -0.15 -7.80
C ASP A 51 -8.79 -0.73 -9.13
N ALA A 52 -8.69 -2.06 -9.26
CA ALA A 52 -9.13 -2.77 -10.45
C ALA A 52 -10.65 -3.04 -10.46
N GLY A 53 -11.34 -2.75 -9.36
CA GLY A 53 -12.72 -3.17 -9.15
C GLY A 53 -12.81 -4.68 -8.91
N SER A 54 -14.02 -5.14 -8.61
CA SER A 54 -14.31 -6.57 -8.40
C SER A 54 -15.36 -7.12 -9.37
N ASP A 55 -15.86 -6.28 -10.29
CA ASP A 55 -16.83 -6.71 -11.28
C ASP A 55 -16.20 -7.68 -12.28
N ARG A 56 -16.95 -8.71 -12.66
CA ARG A 56 -16.50 -9.79 -13.53
C ARG A 56 -17.57 -10.05 -14.58
N ALA A 57 -17.49 -9.31 -15.69
CA ALA A 57 -18.49 -9.32 -16.77
C ALA A 57 -18.73 -10.70 -17.43
N ASN A 58 -17.85 -11.67 -17.18
CA ASN A 58 -17.89 -13.01 -17.76
C ASN A 58 -18.18 -14.13 -16.74
N LEU A 59 -18.58 -13.78 -15.52
CA LEU A 59 -19.15 -14.68 -14.52
C LEU A 59 -20.61 -14.33 -14.28
#